data_AF-A0A7C4R4Q8-F1
#
_entry.id   AF-A0A7C4R4Q8-F1
#
_cell.length_a   1.000
_cell.length_b   1.000
_cell.length_c   1.000
_cell.angle_alpha   90.00
_cell.angle_beta   90.00
_cell.angle_gamma   90.00
#
_symmetry.space_group_name_H-M   'P 1'
#
loop_
_entity.id
_entity.type
_entity.pdbx_description
1 polymer ?
#
loop_
_entity_poly.entity_id
_entity_poly.type
_entity_poly.pdbx_seq_one_letter_code
_entity_poly.pdbx_strand_id
1 'polypeptide(L)'
;MVKVKVRGIYSTALSKLFIENGFKIVQPSVEIVRRLNLDPNEEEFDVEVRDRLDRNGVIVIGKNEAAKDVVKVLKENLDDPIFRFLTAPHLVNCIIDVILPLYSKRKLDEMRRAVTPTIDDHHLFKTWSNEISSYVEQAEKLLEIGYPLESVKQLFYSVIERYLPREGERIRILHYKLNGQVYELGTATVKKFFENRLEYSRIIRSNGYYDGLQVRKEQNDIAESFTEIGEMYIVTKYYSSSGGFKGAYINFGTGVELILNGIRYVDLEIDLCVYPDNSVKMVDEEKLEEALAKGTVSEKLYNMVKGKVDSIISKSSLI
;
A
#
# COMPACT_ATOMS: atom_id res chain seq x y z
N MET A 1 -28.02 -4.94 12.82
CA MET A 1 -27.31 -5.26 11.56
C MET A 1 -26.99 -3.95 10.88
N VAL A 2 -25.70 -3.67 10.66
CA VAL A 2 -25.25 -2.42 10.02
C VAL A 2 -25.58 -2.45 8.53
N LYS A 3 -26.20 -1.37 8.02
CA LYS A 3 -26.47 -1.20 6.58
C LYS A 3 -25.33 -0.42 5.94
N VAL A 4 -24.64 -1.04 4.99
CA VAL A 4 -23.49 -0.44 4.32
C VAL A 4 -23.76 -0.25 2.83
N LYS A 5 -23.47 0.95 2.34
CA LYS A 5 -23.39 1.25 0.91
C LYS A 5 -21.94 1.21 0.48
N VAL A 6 -21.62 0.47 -0.57
CA VAL A 6 -20.26 0.39 -1.10
C VAL A 6 -20.19 0.92 -2.52
N ARG A 7 -19.18 1.73 -2.83
CA ARG A 7 -18.92 2.32 -4.15
C ARG A 7 -17.44 2.26 -4.51
N GLY A 8 -17.15 2.28 -5.80
CA GLY A 8 -15.79 2.36 -6.31
C GLY A 8 -15.17 1.00 -6.68
N ILE A 9 -13.87 1.01 -6.94
CA ILE A 9 -13.15 -0.13 -7.49
C ILE A 9 -13.12 -1.33 -6.52
N TYR A 10 -13.12 -1.06 -5.22
CA TYR A 10 -13.11 -2.10 -4.17
C TYR A 10 -14.51 -2.70 -3.89
N SER A 11 -15.56 -2.21 -4.56
CA SER A 11 -16.95 -2.47 -4.18
C SER A 11 -17.34 -3.94 -4.15
N THR A 12 -16.88 -4.76 -5.11
CA THR A 12 -17.22 -6.18 -5.14
C THR A 12 -16.59 -6.94 -3.97
N ALA A 13 -15.28 -6.74 -3.74
CA ALA A 13 -14.54 -7.40 -2.68
C ALA A 13 -15.07 -6.99 -1.30
N LEU A 14 -15.25 -5.68 -1.08
CA LEU A 14 -15.74 -5.15 0.19
C LEU A 14 -17.20 -5.56 0.46
N SER A 15 -18.06 -5.56 -0.57
CA SER A 15 -19.45 -6.02 -0.38
C SER A 15 -19.49 -7.49 0.05
N LYS A 16 -18.69 -8.35 -0.58
CA LYS A 16 -18.56 -9.75 -0.16
C LYS A 16 -18.06 -9.86 1.28
N LEU A 17 -16.97 -9.16 1.61
CA LEU A 17 -16.39 -9.13 2.96
C LEU A 17 -17.42 -8.72 4.01
N PHE A 18 -18.18 -7.65 3.75
CA PHE A 18 -19.18 -7.15 4.70
C PHE A 18 -20.35 -8.13 4.88
N ILE A 19 -20.82 -8.79 3.82
CA ILE A 19 -21.86 -9.84 3.93
C ILE A 19 -21.38 -10.98 4.83
N GLU A 20 -20.15 -11.45 4.64
CA GLU A 20 -19.57 -12.53 5.46
C GLU A 20 -19.39 -12.15 6.93
N ASN A 21 -19.37 -10.85 7.22
CA ASN A 21 -19.27 -10.30 8.57
C ASN A 21 -20.62 -9.74 9.07
N GLY A 22 -21.74 -10.15 8.47
CA GLY A 22 -23.09 -9.88 9.00
C GLY A 22 -23.63 -8.48 8.73
N PHE A 23 -23.10 -7.77 7.74
CA PHE A 23 -23.64 -6.48 7.29
C PHE A 23 -24.69 -6.69 6.21
N LYS A 24 -25.59 -5.72 6.07
CA LYS A 24 -26.53 -5.65 4.94
C LYS A 24 -26.01 -4.69 3.89
N ILE A 25 -25.79 -5.17 2.66
CA ILE A 25 -25.49 -4.30 1.52
C ILE A 25 -26.77 -3.60 1.08
N VAL A 26 -26.74 -2.27 1.04
CA VAL A 26 -27.85 -1.45 0.56
C VAL A 26 -27.44 -0.59 -0.63
N GLN A 27 -28.43 -0.26 -1.47
CA GLN A 27 -28.20 0.46 -2.73
C GLN A 27 -27.11 -0.21 -3.60
N PRO A 28 -27.08 -1.56 -3.78
CA PRO A 28 -26.06 -2.21 -4.59
C PRO A 28 -26.17 -1.75 -6.06
N SER A 29 -25.04 -1.64 -6.78
CA SER A 29 -25.09 -1.44 -8.23
C SER A 29 -25.57 -2.72 -8.93
N VAL A 30 -26.04 -2.61 -10.17
CA VAL A 30 -26.44 -3.76 -11.01
C VAL A 30 -25.35 -4.83 -11.06
N GLU A 31 -24.09 -4.39 -11.13
CA GLU A 31 -22.94 -5.27 -11.17
C GLU A 31 -22.74 -6.06 -9.86
N ILE A 32 -22.99 -5.41 -8.72
CA ILE A 32 -22.90 -6.05 -7.40
C ILE A 32 -24.07 -7.02 -7.18
N VAL A 33 -25.28 -6.63 -7.58
CA VAL A 33 -26.46 -7.50 -7.61
C VAL A 33 -26.15 -8.79 -8.39
N ARG A 34 -25.60 -8.65 -9.60
CA ARG A 34 -25.22 -9.78 -10.47
C ARG A 34 -24.18 -10.69 -9.83
N ARG A 35 -23.07 -10.12 -9.34
CA ARG A 35 -21.91 -10.88 -8.84
C ARG A 35 -22.16 -11.56 -7.51
N LEU A 36 -22.95 -10.95 -6.63
CA LEU A 36 -23.20 -11.44 -5.28
C LEU A 36 -24.59 -12.06 -5.09
N ASN A 37 -25.38 -12.15 -6.17
CA ASN A 37 -26.74 -12.68 -6.15
C ASN A 37 -27.60 -12.04 -5.05
N LEU A 38 -27.64 -10.70 -5.02
CA LEU A 38 -28.37 -9.91 -4.04
C LEU A 38 -29.68 -9.37 -4.62
N ASP A 39 -30.66 -9.12 -3.77
CA ASP A 39 -31.84 -8.36 -4.18
C ASP A 39 -31.52 -6.85 -4.27
N PRO A 40 -31.92 -6.16 -5.35
CA PRO A 40 -31.81 -4.72 -5.42
C PRO A 40 -32.68 -4.08 -4.34
N ASN A 41 -32.16 -3.05 -3.69
CA ASN A 41 -32.87 -2.33 -2.62
C ASN A 41 -32.36 -0.88 -2.52
N GLU A 42 -33.23 0.04 -2.10
CA GLU A 42 -32.94 1.47 -1.95
C GLU A 42 -33.03 1.95 -0.49
N GLU A 43 -32.80 1.04 0.46
CA GLU A 43 -32.83 1.40 1.89
C GLU A 43 -31.74 2.42 2.24
N GLU A 44 -32.02 3.26 3.24
CA GLU A 44 -31.02 4.16 3.80
C GLU A 44 -29.86 3.38 4.43
N PHE A 45 -28.63 3.86 4.20
CA PHE A 45 -27.41 3.29 4.74
C PHE A 45 -27.03 3.95 6.07
N ASP A 46 -26.42 3.18 6.96
CA ASP A 46 -25.81 3.69 8.19
C ASP A 46 -24.40 4.24 7.92
N VAL A 47 -23.71 3.64 6.95
CA VAL A 47 -22.35 3.95 6.56
C VAL A 47 -22.14 3.74 5.06
N GLU A 48 -21.39 4.64 4.44
CA GLU A 48 -20.92 4.54 3.06
C GLU A 48 -19.41 4.30 3.04
N VAL A 49 -18.98 3.35 2.22
CA VAL A 49 -17.57 3.08 1.93
C VAL A 49 -17.34 3.33 0.44
N ARG A 50 -16.47 4.28 0.11
CA ARG A 50 -16.19 4.69 -1.28
C ARG A 50 -14.71 4.91 -1.51
N ASP A 51 -14.27 4.87 -2.77
CA ASP A 51 -12.87 5.13 -3.10
C ASP A 51 -12.36 6.47 -2.54
N ARG A 52 -11.09 6.46 -2.12
CA ARG A 52 -10.30 7.68 -2.00
C ARG A 52 -10.14 8.34 -3.37
N LEU A 53 -9.82 9.65 -3.38
CA LEU A 53 -9.59 10.39 -4.61
C LEU A 53 -8.45 9.81 -5.45
N ASP A 54 -7.39 9.34 -4.80
CA ASP A 54 -6.24 8.66 -5.42
C ASP A 54 -6.49 7.17 -5.72
N ARG A 55 -7.70 6.67 -5.42
CA ARG A 55 -8.10 5.25 -5.45
C ARG A 55 -7.22 4.32 -4.60
N ASN A 56 -6.27 4.85 -3.82
CA ASN A 56 -5.33 4.07 -3.01
C ASN A 56 -5.94 3.75 -1.64
N GLY A 57 -7.13 3.16 -1.65
CA GLY A 57 -7.92 2.86 -0.47
C GLY A 57 -9.32 3.48 -0.52
N VAL A 58 -9.95 3.59 0.65
CA VAL A 58 -11.36 3.98 0.79
C VAL A 58 -11.57 5.03 1.87
N ILE A 59 -12.65 5.81 1.73
CA ILE A 59 -13.19 6.66 2.79
C ILE A 59 -14.45 5.99 3.33
N VAL A 60 -14.53 5.86 4.65
CA VAL A 60 -15.68 5.39 5.41
C VAL A 60 -16.38 6.60 6.03
N ILE A 61 -17.66 6.81 5.70
CA ILE A 61 -18.44 7.97 6.14
C ILE A 61 -19.80 7.48 6.66
N GLY A 62 -20.14 7.80 7.90
CA GLY A 62 -21.46 7.43 8.43
C GLY A 62 -21.56 7.57 9.93
N LYS A 63 -22.58 6.93 10.50
CA LYS A 63 -22.80 6.88 11.95
C LYS A 63 -21.56 6.28 12.64
N ASN A 64 -21.17 6.87 13.76
CA ASN A 64 -19.96 6.53 14.50
C ASN A 64 -19.81 5.02 14.77
N GLU A 65 -20.86 4.39 15.32
CA GLU A 65 -20.85 2.94 15.62
C GLU A 65 -20.76 2.07 14.36
N ALA A 66 -21.52 2.41 13.31
CA ALA A 66 -21.49 1.67 12.05
C ALA A 66 -20.12 1.73 11.36
N ALA A 67 -19.44 2.88 11.42
CA ALA A 67 -18.10 3.04 10.87
C ALA A 67 -17.02 2.35 11.71
N LYS A 68 -17.16 2.31 13.05
CA LYS A 68 -16.29 1.49 13.92
C LYS A 68 -16.40 0.01 13.58
N ASP A 69 -17.62 -0.49 13.34
CA ASP A 69 -17.84 -1.87 12.91
C ASP A 69 -17.17 -2.16 11.56
N VAL A 70 -17.23 -1.22 10.60
CA VAL A 70 -16.48 -1.33 9.34
C VAL A 70 -14.98 -1.41 9.60
N VAL A 71 -14.41 -0.52 10.43
CA VAL A 71 -12.98 -0.54 10.77
C VAL A 71 -12.57 -1.86 11.40
N LYS A 72 -13.38 -2.39 12.32
CA LYS A 72 -13.13 -3.69 12.95
C LYS A 72 -13.02 -4.80 11.90
N VAL A 73 -14.00 -4.90 11.00
CA VAL A 73 -13.97 -5.90 9.92
C VAL A 73 -12.72 -5.73 9.04
N LEU A 74 -12.36 -4.50 8.67
CA LEU A 74 -11.16 -4.26 7.85
C LEU A 74 -9.87 -4.66 8.59
N LYS A 75 -9.76 -4.39 9.89
CA LYS A 75 -8.58 -4.79 10.70
C LYS A 75 -8.45 -6.29 10.84
N GLU A 76 -9.57 -7.00 11.00
CA GLU A 76 -9.59 -8.45 11.21
C GLU A 76 -9.31 -9.22 9.92
N ASN A 77 -9.70 -8.67 8.76
CA ASN A 77 -9.69 -9.39 7.50
C ASN A 77 -8.62 -8.95 6.50
N LEU A 78 -8.00 -7.78 6.68
CA LEU A 78 -6.95 -7.25 5.79
C LEU A 78 -5.59 -7.22 6.48
N ASP A 79 -4.52 -7.26 5.69
CA ASP A 79 -3.17 -7.48 6.19
C ASP A 79 -2.48 -6.20 6.68
N ASP A 80 -2.52 -5.15 5.86
CA ASP A 80 -1.76 -3.91 6.07
C ASP A 80 -2.56 -2.59 5.97
N PRO A 81 -3.87 -2.51 6.28
CA PRO A 81 -4.62 -1.27 6.16
C PRO A 81 -4.14 -0.19 7.14
N ILE A 82 -4.15 1.08 6.71
CA ILE A 82 -3.78 2.23 7.55
C ILE A 82 -5.01 3.12 7.75
N PHE A 83 -5.38 3.38 8.99
CA PHE A 83 -6.60 4.10 9.37
C PHE A 83 -6.28 5.52 9.86
N ARG A 84 -7.03 6.50 9.38
CA ARG A 84 -6.98 7.89 9.87
C ARG A 84 -8.36 8.38 10.22
N PHE A 85 -8.57 8.69 11.48
CA PHE A 85 -9.82 9.24 11.99
C PHE A 85 -9.80 10.76 11.81
N LEU A 86 -10.55 11.27 10.82
CA LEU A 86 -10.53 12.69 10.44
C LEU A 86 -11.52 13.54 11.26
N THR A 87 -12.40 12.89 12.01
CA THR A 87 -13.43 13.52 12.84
C THR A 87 -13.20 13.18 14.30
N ALA A 88 -13.56 14.11 15.19
CA ALA A 88 -13.45 13.87 16.62
C ALA A 88 -14.38 12.73 17.08
N PRO A 89 -13.94 11.88 18.05
CA PRO A 89 -14.70 10.68 18.47
C PRO A 89 -16.11 10.95 18.99
N HIS A 90 -16.39 12.16 19.48
CA HIS A 90 -17.67 12.55 20.09
C HIS A 90 -18.73 12.96 19.05
N LEU A 91 -18.40 13.04 17.76
CA LEU A 91 -19.35 13.37 16.72
C LEU A 91 -20.21 12.16 16.34
N VAL A 92 -21.49 12.44 16.07
CA VAL A 92 -22.49 11.43 15.67
C VAL A 92 -22.09 10.73 14.37
N ASN A 93 -21.53 11.50 13.44
CA ASN A 93 -20.98 10.97 12.20
C ASN A 93 -19.46 11.05 12.23
N CYS A 94 -18.81 10.06 11.65
CA CYS A 94 -17.36 10.07 11.51
C CYS A 94 -16.92 9.89 10.05
N ILE A 95 -15.73 10.42 9.76
CA ILE A 95 -15.02 10.23 8.51
C ILE A 95 -13.71 9.54 8.83
N ILE A 96 -13.51 8.37 8.24
CA ILE A 96 -12.31 7.57 8.42
C ILE A 96 -11.70 7.37 7.05
N ASP A 97 -10.47 7.79 6.90
CA ASP A 97 -9.69 7.62 5.70
C ASP A 97 -8.80 6.39 5.84
N VAL A 98 -8.95 5.43 4.93
CA VAL A 98 -8.29 4.13 4.99
C VAL A 98 -7.42 3.96 3.75
N ILE A 99 -6.10 3.91 3.95
CA ILE A 99 -5.19 3.45 2.88
C ILE A 99 -5.24 1.94 2.86
N LEU A 100 -5.32 1.36 1.67
CA LEU A 100 -5.24 -0.08 1.43
C LEU A 100 -3.95 -0.36 0.67
N PRO A 101 -2.82 -0.70 1.33
CA PRO A 101 -1.57 -1.03 0.66
C PRO A 101 -1.60 -2.41 -0.01
N LEU A 102 -0.45 -2.86 -0.54
CA LEU A 102 -0.36 -4.00 -1.45
C LEU A 102 -1.02 -5.28 -0.90
N TYR A 103 -0.75 -5.65 0.35
CA TYR A 103 -1.26 -6.92 0.87
C TYR A 103 -2.76 -6.86 1.10
N SER A 104 -3.29 -5.73 1.56
CA SER A 104 -4.74 -5.49 1.63
C SER A 104 -5.41 -5.53 0.26
N LYS A 105 -4.79 -4.93 -0.77
CA LYS A 105 -5.28 -5.00 -2.16
C LYS A 105 -5.35 -6.44 -2.65
N ARG A 106 -4.28 -7.21 -2.45
CA ARG A 106 -4.22 -8.63 -2.83
C ARG A 106 -5.25 -9.47 -2.09
N LYS A 107 -5.43 -9.22 -0.79
CA LYS A 107 -6.48 -9.88 0.00
C LYS A 107 -7.88 -9.59 -0.53
N LEU A 108 -8.14 -8.36 -0.95
CA LEU A 108 -9.40 -7.99 -1.61
C LEU A 108 -9.53 -8.61 -3.01
N ASP A 109 -8.44 -8.75 -3.77
CA ASP A 109 -8.43 -9.48 -5.04
C ASP A 109 -8.77 -10.96 -4.85
N GLU A 110 -8.25 -11.61 -3.80
CA GLU A 110 -8.62 -12.99 -3.42
C GLU A 110 -10.12 -13.10 -3.13
N MET A 111 -10.67 -12.19 -2.33
CA MET A 111 -12.11 -12.15 -2.01
C MET A 111 -12.94 -11.94 -3.28
N ARG A 112 -12.51 -11.04 -4.16
CA ARG A 112 -13.18 -10.77 -5.45
C ARG A 112 -13.19 -12.00 -6.34
N ARG A 113 -12.09 -12.74 -6.40
CA ARG A 113 -11.94 -13.95 -7.24
C ARG A 113 -12.93 -15.06 -6.91
N ALA A 114 -13.40 -15.12 -5.67
CA ALA A 114 -14.42 -16.08 -5.26
C ALA A 114 -15.81 -15.83 -5.86
N VAL A 115 -16.06 -14.63 -6.42
CA VAL A 115 -17.39 -14.23 -6.92
C VAL A 115 -17.37 -13.74 -8.37
N THR A 116 -16.20 -13.42 -8.93
CA THR A 116 -16.07 -12.98 -10.32
C THR A 116 -14.64 -13.22 -10.83
N PRO A 117 -14.44 -13.50 -12.14
CA PRO A 117 -13.10 -13.58 -12.70
C PRO A 117 -12.29 -12.33 -12.36
N THR A 118 -11.08 -12.56 -11.85
CA THR A 118 -10.23 -11.49 -11.34
C THR A 118 -8.79 -11.76 -11.77
N ILE A 119 -8.15 -10.78 -12.40
CA ILE A 119 -6.71 -10.87 -12.72
C ILE A 119 -5.86 -10.60 -11.47
N ASP A 120 -4.63 -11.10 -11.45
CA ASP A 120 -3.75 -10.86 -10.29
C ASP A 120 -3.39 -9.37 -10.22
N ASP A 121 -3.28 -8.86 -8.99
CA ASP A 121 -3.01 -7.44 -8.72
C ASP A 121 -4.05 -6.48 -9.35
N HIS A 122 -5.31 -6.92 -9.49
CA HIS A 122 -6.43 -6.12 -10.03
C HIS A 122 -6.50 -4.75 -9.38
N HIS A 123 -6.61 -4.66 -8.05
CA HIS A 123 -6.75 -3.38 -7.39
C HIS A 123 -5.48 -2.51 -7.54
N LEU A 124 -4.29 -3.13 -7.58
CA LEU A 124 -3.04 -2.39 -7.81
C LEU A 124 -3.08 -1.69 -9.17
N PHE A 125 -3.36 -2.43 -10.25
CA PHE A 125 -3.39 -1.87 -11.59
C PHE A 125 -4.54 -0.85 -11.80
N LYS A 126 -5.69 -1.07 -11.15
CA LYS A 126 -6.80 -0.10 -11.13
C LYS A 126 -6.40 1.28 -10.55
N THR A 127 -5.36 1.33 -9.72
CA THR A 127 -4.85 2.58 -9.15
C THR A 127 -3.79 3.29 -10.00
N TRP A 128 -3.25 2.66 -11.05
CA TRP A 128 -2.15 3.24 -11.84
C TRP A 128 -2.61 4.41 -12.71
N SER A 129 -3.65 4.18 -13.52
CA SER A 129 -4.25 5.20 -14.39
C SER A 129 -5.62 4.73 -14.88
N ASN A 130 -6.40 5.64 -15.47
CA ASN A 130 -7.66 5.26 -16.10
C ASN A 130 -7.45 4.32 -17.31
N GLU A 131 -6.35 4.49 -18.04
CA GLU A 131 -6.00 3.61 -19.17
C GLU A 131 -5.72 2.19 -18.70
N ILE A 132 -4.84 2.01 -17.72
CA ILE A 132 -4.53 0.68 -17.17
C ILE A 132 -5.76 0.07 -16.50
N SER A 133 -6.56 0.87 -15.79
CA SER A 133 -7.85 0.42 -15.25
C SER A 133 -8.78 -0.14 -16.33
N SER A 134 -8.79 0.44 -17.54
CA SER A 134 -9.58 -0.06 -18.66
C SER A 134 -9.03 -1.39 -19.21
N TYR A 135 -7.72 -1.61 -19.18
CA TYR A 135 -7.10 -2.88 -19.58
C TYR A 135 -7.43 -3.99 -18.59
N VAL A 136 -7.47 -3.69 -17.29
CA VAL A 136 -7.95 -4.62 -16.25
C VAL A 136 -9.38 -5.08 -16.56
N GLU A 137 -10.28 -4.13 -16.85
CA GLU A 137 -11.68 -4.43 -17.18
C GLU A 137 -11.81 -5.27 -18.46
N GLN A 138 -11.02 -4.97 -19.48
CA GLN A 138 -11.01 -5.74 -20.72
C GLN A 138 -10.52 -7.17 -20.49
N ALA A 139 -9.43 -7.34 -19.73
CA ALA A 139 -8.91 -8.66 -19.39
C ALA A 139 -9.95 -9.49 -18.62
N GLU A 140 -10.58 -8.92 -17.58
CA GLU A 140 -11.63 -9.62 -16.83
C GLU A 140 -12.86 -9.93 -17.68
N LYS A 141 -13.23 -9.06 -18.61
CA LYS A 141 -14.33 -9.34 -19.55
C LYS A 141 -14.02 -10.51 -20.49
N LEU A 142 -12.77 -10.65 -20.93
CA LEU A 142 -12.33 -11.82 -21.71
C LEU A 142 -12.45 -13.11 -20.88
N LEU A 143 -12.10 -13.07 -19.60
CA LEU A 143 -12.31 -14.19 -18.69
C LEU A 143 -13.79 -14.50 -18.49
N GLU A 144 -14.64 -13.47 -18.31
CA GLU A 144 -16.10 -13.63 -18.17
C GLU A 144 -16.74 -14.32 -19.38
N ILE A 145 -16.27 -14.07 -20.60
CA ILE A 145 -16.77 -14.72 -21.83
C ILE A 145 -16.09 -16.07 -22.15
N GLY A 146 -15.20 -16.56 -21.28
CA GLY A 146 -14.66 -17.92 -21.34
C GLY A 146 -13.28 -18.07 -21.99
N TYR A 147 -12.52 -17.00 -22.20
CA TYR A 147 -11.13 -17.14 -22.67
C TYR A 147 -10.24 -17.80 -21.58
N PRO A 148 -9.25 -18.63 -21.97
CA PRO A 148 -8.36 -19.27 -21.01
C PRO A 148 -7.57 -18.26 -20.18
N LEU A 149 -7.47 -18.52 -18.86
CA LEU A 149 -6.81 -17.62 -17.90
C LEU A 149 -5.39 -17.28 -18.32
N GLU A 150 -4.59 -18.28 -18.67
CA GLU A 150 -3.18 -18.09 -19.03
C GLU A 150 -3.01 -17.23 -20.29
N SER A 151 -3.88 -17.40 -21.30
CA SER A 151 -3.84 -16.58 -22.52
C SER A 151 -4.18 -15.12 -22.23
N VAL A 152 -5.19 -14.87 -21.39
CA VAL A 152 -5.56 -13.50 -20.99
C VAL A 152 -4.47 -12.87 -20.14
N LYS A 153 -3.89 -13.61 -19.18
CA LYS A 153 -2.77 -13.14 -18.36
C LYS A 153 -1.58 -12.77 -19.23
N GLN A 154 -1.16 -13.63 -20.15
CA GLN A 154 -0.04 -13.37 -21.05
C GLN A 154 -0.26 -12.09 -21.86
N LEU A 155 -1.45 -11.92 -22.44
CA LEU A 155 -1.78 -10.70 -23.19
C LEU A 155 -1.75 -9.47 -22.31
N PHE A 156 -2.41 -9.52 -21.14
CA PHE A 156 -2.47 -8.39 -20.21
C PHE A 156 -1.06 -7.98 -19.75
N TYR A 157 -0.24 -8.93 -19.30
CA TYR A 157 1.11 -8.63 -18.82
C TYR A 157 2.05 -8.15 -19.92
N SER A 158 1.90 -8.61 -21.18
CA SER A 158 2.64 -8.05 -22.32
C SER A 158 2.35 -6.56 -22.58
N VAL A 159 1.17 -6.08 -22.15
CA VAL A 159 0.84 -4.65 -22.19
C VAL A 159 1.48 -3.94 -21.00
N ILE A 160 1.37 -4.52 -19.79
CA ILE A 160 1.94 -3.95 -18.56
C ILE A 160 3.47 -3.82 -18.63
N GLU A 161 4.17 -4.77 -19.28
CA GLU A 161 5.63 -4.74 -19.47
C GLU A 161 6.15 -3.43 -20.07
N ARG A 162 5.34 -2.73 -20.87
CA ARG A 162 5.71 -1.45 -21.48
C ARG A 162 5.79 -0.30 -20.48
N TYR A 163 5.16 -0.45 -19.33
CA TYR A 163 5.08 0.54 -18.26
C TYR A 163 6.01 0.21 -17.08
N LEU A 164 6.72 -0.91 -17.13
CA LEU A 164 7.68 -1.29 -16.10
C LEU A 164 8.94 -0.39 -16.17
N PRO A 165 9.58 -0.09 -15.02
CA PRO A 165 10.77 0.76 -15.00
C PRO A 165 11.91 0.20 -15.84
N ARG A 166 12.58 1.07 -16.61
CA ARG A 166 13.78 0.71 -17.37
C ARG A 166 15.02 1.43 -16.85
N GLU A 167 16.18 0.82 -17.05
CA GLU A 167 17.46 1.42 -16.68
C GLU A 167 17.63 2.82 -17.31
N GLY A 168 18.08 3.77 -16.50
CA GLY A 168 18.25 5.17 -16.89
C GLY A 168 16.97 6.02 -16.82
N GLU A 169 15.79 5.41 -16.70
CA GLU A 169 14.53 6.16 -16.56
C GLU A 169 14.43 6.84 -15.20
N ARG A 170 13.61 7.89 -15.17
CA ARG A 170 13.30 8.64 -13.96
C ARG A 170 12.03 8.10 -13.33
N ILE A 171 12.11 7.78 -12.05
CA ILE A 171 10.98 7.32 -11.26
C ILE A 171 10.72 8.25 -10.06
N ARG A 172 9.47 8.27 -9.63
CA ARG A 172 8.99 8.96 -8.44
C ARG A 172 8.95 7.99 -7.27
N ILE A 173 9.20 8.49 -6.07
CA ILE A 173 9.09 7.72 -4.83
C ILE A 173 8.07 8.42 -3.96
N LEU A 174 6.87 7.85 -3.86
CA LEU A 174 5.80 8.38 -3.03
C LEU A 174 5.86 7.76 -1.65
N HIS A 175 6.31 8.56 -0.69
CA HIS A 175 6.47 8.18 0.70
C HIS A 175 5.28 8.70 1.50
N TYR A 176 4.35 7.80 1.82
CA TYR A 176 3.15 8.13 2.60
C TYR A 176 3.48 8.07 4.08
N LYS A 177 3.14 9.10 4.83
CA LYS A 177 3.19 9.09 6.30
C LYS A 177 1.86 8.61 6.89
N LEU A 178 1.93 8.06 8.09
CA LEU A 178 0.77 7.64 8.88
C LEU A 178 -0.26 8.77 9.07
N ASN A 179 0.21 10.02 9.15
CA ASN A 179 -0.65 11.19 9.40
C ASN A 179 -1.45 11.69 8.18
N GLY A 180 -1.20 11.20 6.96
CA GLY A 180 -1.83 11.78 5.77
C GLY A 180 -0.89 12.29 4.70
N GLN A 181 0.27 12.79 5.11
CA GLN A 181 1.17 13.50 4.23
C GLN A 181 1.82 12.54 3.23
N VAL A 182 1.95 12.99 1.99
CA VAL A 182 2.63 12.26 0.94
C VAL A 182 3.81 13.10 0.49
N TYR A 183 5.00 12.54 0.68
CA TYR A 183 6.24 13.16 0.25
C TYR A 183 6.72 12.51 -1.03
N GLU A 184 6.95 13.30 -2.07
CA GLU A 184 7.70 12.84 -3.23
C GLU A 184 9.19 13.04 -2.97
N LEU A 185 9.92 11.93 -2.78
CA LEU A 185 11.31 11.97 -2.37
C LEU A 185 12.27 12.26 -3.54
N GLY A 186 12.01 13.36 -4.25
CA GLY A 186 12.74 13.77 -5.46
C GLY A 186 12.65 12.76 -6.60
N THR A 187 13.31 13.09 -7.72
CA THR A 187 13.38 12.20 -8.88
C THR A 187 14.56 11.25 -8.73
N ALA A 188 14.30 9.94 -8.74
CA ALA A 188 15.33 8.91 -8.75
C ALA A 188 15.58 8.39 -10.16
N THR A 189 16.79 7.89 -10.41
CA THR A 189 17.16 7.22 -11.66
C THR A 189 17.27 5.74 -11.42
N VAL A 190 16.54 4.95 -12.21
CA VAL A 190 16.58 3.49 -12.19
C VAL A 190 17.98 3.04 -12.60
N LYS A 191 18.59 2.20 -11.77
CA LYS A 191 19.85 1.50 -12.06
C LYS A 191 19.57 0.13 -12.64
N LYS A 192 18.61 -0.58 -12.09
CA LYS A 192 18.24 -1.93 -12.57
C LYS A 192 16.83 -2.27 -12.13
N PHE A 193 16.09 -2.98 -12.99
CA PHE A 193 14.82 -3.61 -12.64
C PHE A 193 14.75 -5.01 -13.24
N PHE A 194 14.63 -6.04 -12.41
CA PHE A 194 14.60 -7.44 -12.84
C PHE A 194 13.91 -8.32 -11.78
N GLU A 195 13.01 -9.23 -12.18
CA GLU A 195 12.30 -10.18 -11.28
C GLU A 195 11.76 -9.52 -10.00
N ASN A 196 11.18 -8.33 -10.11
CA ASN A 196 10.68 -7.48 -9.01
C ASN A 196 11.72 -6.75 -8.15
N ARG A 197 13.01 -7.00 -8.35
CA ARG A 197 14.08 -6.22 -7.70
C ARG A 197 14.27 -4.89 -8.41
N LEU A 198 14.09 -3.80 -7.68
CA LEU A 198 14.30 -2.44 -8.14
C LEU A 198 15.51 -1.82 -7.43
N GLU A 199 16.47 -1.36 -8.22
CA GLU A 199 17.63 -0.58 -7.78
C GLU A 199 17.56 0.81 -8.42
N TYR A 200 17.74 1.84 -7.61
CA TYR A 200 17.69 3.22 -8.08
C TYR A 200 18.64 4.11 -7.27
N SER A 201 18.95 5.28 -7.83
CA SER A 201 19.84 6.24 -7.19
C SER A 201 19.25 7.65 -7.19
N ARG A 202 19.64 8.44 -6.19
CA ARG A 202 19.30 9.87 -6.08
C ARG A 202 20.54 10.67 -5.73
N ILE A 203 20.57 11.91 -6.22
CA ILE A 203 21.56 12.91 -5.82
C ILE A 203 20.94 13.79 -4.73
N ILE A 204 21.61 13.87 -3.59
CA ILE A 204 21.18 14.67 -2.45
C ILE A 204 21.45 16.14 -2.74
N ARG A 205 20.41 16.97 -2.58
CA ARG A 205 20.46 18.39 -2.94
C ARG A 205 20.65 19.32 -1.74
N SER A 206 20.44 18.83 -0.53
CA SER A 206 20.46 19.64 0.69
C SER A 206 21.60 19.24 1.62
N ASN A 207 22.15 20.22 2.32
CA ASN A 207 23.06 19.98 3.43
C ASN A 207 22.27 19.66 4.72
N GLY A 208 22.92 19.06 5.70
CA GLY A 208 22.35 18.80 7.03
C GLY A 208 23.06 17.64 7.71
N TYR A 209 22.29 16.82 8.42
CA TYR A 209 22.76 15.54 8.95
C TYR A 209 21.82 14.42 8.47
N TYR A 210 22.37 13.21 8.45
CA TYR A 210 21.59 11.99 8.51
C TYR A 210 21.44 11.64 9.99
N ASP A 211 20.36 12.09 10.62
CA ASP A 211 20.27 12.18 12.09
C ASP A 211 20.49 10.83 12.79
N GLY A 212 19.88 9.76 12.26
CA GLY A 212 20.09 8.39 12.75
C GLY A 212 21.53 7.87 12.59
N LEU A 213 22.25 8.28 11.54
CA LEU A 213 23.66 7.90 11.30
C LEU A 213 24.67 8.83 12.00
N GLN A 214 24.23 9.99 12.50
CA GLN A 214 25.10 11.04 13.07
C GLN A 214 26.25 11.48 12.14
N VAL A 215 26.07 11.34 10.83
CA VAL A 215 27.04 11.77 9.82
C VAL A 215 26.51 12.97 9.04
N ARG A 216 27.43 13.84 8.62
CA ARG A 216 27.10 15.05 7.86
C ARG A 216 26.48 14.67 6.53
N LYS A 217 25.33 15.27 6.20
CA LYS A 217 24.71 15.21 4.88
C LYS A 217 25.20 16.39 4.05
N GLU A 218 25.71 16.10 2.87
CA GLU A 218 26.32 17.10 1.99
C GLU A 218 25.66 17.08 0.61
N GLN A 219 25.65 18.24 -0.04
CA GLN A 219 25.19 18.35 -1.42
C GLN A 219 26.04 17.47 -2.34
N ASN A 220 25.38 16.78 -3.27
CA ASN A 220 25.95 15.79 -4.17
C ASN A 220 26.35 14.45 -3.53
N ASP A 221 25.98 14.22 -2.27
CA ASP A 221 25.95 12.85 -1.74
C ASP A 221 25.04 11.98 -2.64
N ILE A 222 25.39 10.71 -2.77
CA ILE A 222 24.68 9.73 -3.59
C ILE A 222 23.92 8.80 -2.65
N ALA A 223 22.61 8.70 -2.85
CA ALA A 223 21.77 7.72 -2.18
C ALA A 223 21.43 6.59 -3.15
N GLU A 224 22.01 5.42 -2.94
CA GLU A 224 21.71 4.21 -3.70
C GLU A 224 20.72 3.37 -2.91
N SER A 225 19.58 3.07 -3.52
CA SER A 225 18.48 2.38 -2.86
C SER A 225 18.13 1.08 -3.59
N PHE A 226 17.71 0.08 -2.82
CA PHE A 226 17.18 -1.15 -3.38
C PHE A 226 15.98 -1.66 -2.58
N THR A 227 15.08 -2.33 -3.27
CA THR A 227 13.89 -3.00 -2.72
C THR A 227 13.39 -4.06 -3.69
N GLU A 228 12.62 -5.02 -3.21
CA GLU A 228 11.78 -5.87 -4.04
C GLU A 228 10.34 -5.38 -3.99
N ILE A 229 9.58 -5.53 -5.08
CA ILE A 229 8.15 -5.20 -5.08
C ILE A 229 7.43 -6.13 -4.09
N GLY A 230 6.71 -5.52 -3.16
CA GLY A 230 6.04 -6.17 -2.04
C GLY A 230 6.90 -6.37 -0.80
N GLU A 231 8.19 -6.04 -0.83
CA GLU A 231 9.00 -6.05 0.39
C GLU A 231 8.57 -4.93 1.35
N MET A 232 8.69 -5.18 2.66
CA MET A 232 8.25 -4.26 3.72
C MET A 232 9.39 -3.35 4.22
N TYR A 233 10.49 -3.30 3.48
CA TYR A 233 11.59 -2.40 3.77
C TYR A 233 12.29 -1.91 2.50
N ILE A 234 12.89 -0.73 2.58
CA ILE A 234 13.77 -0.18 1.55
C ILE A 234 15.12 0.08 2.17
N VAL A 235 16.17 -0.46 1.56
CA VAL A 235 17.54 -0.17 1.97
C VAL A 235 18.07 0.99 1.15
N THR A 236 18.67 1.98 1.81
CA THR A 236 19.33 3.11 1.17
C THR A 236 20.73 3.27 1.74
N LYS A 237 21.75 3.08 0.89
CA LYS A 237 23.15 3.35 1.18
C LYS A 237 23.51 4.76 0.76
N TYR A 238 24.22 5.47 1.63
CA TYR A 238 24.65 6.84 1.41
C TYR A 238 26.15 6.88 1.18
N TYR A 239 26.56 7.59 0.13
CA TYR A 239 27.95 7.80 -0.25
C TYR A 239 28.22 9.29 -0.40
N SER A 240 29.45 9.71 -0.08
CA SER A 240 29.91 11.05 -0.41
C SER A 240 30.01 11.23 -1.92
N SER A 241 30.11 12.47 -2.37
CA SER A 241 30.41 12.79 -3.79
C SER A 241 31.74 12.19 -4.28
N SER A 242 32.66 11.85 -3.37
CA SER A 242 33.92 11.14 -3.66
C SER A 242 33.81 9.61 -3.60
N GLY A 243 32.62 9.06 -3.31
CA GLY A 243 32.37 7.61 -3.24
C GLY A 243 32.62 6.96 -1.88
N GLY A 244 32.94 7.74 -0.84
CA GLY A 244 33.14 7.22 0.52
C GLY A 244 31.80 6.82 1.16
N PHE A 245 31.70 5.59 1.68
CA PHE A 245 30.50 5.12 2.37
C PHE A 245 30.25 5.91 3.67
N LYS A 246 29.04 6.46 3.82
CA LYS A 246 28.63 7.27 4.98
C LYS A 246 27.71 6.50 5.94
N GLY A 247 27.13 5.39 5.49
CA GLY A 247 26.20 4.56 6.25
C GLY A 247 24.98 4.17 5.41
N ALA A 248 24.07 3.40 5.99
CA ALA A 248 22.84 2.97 5.34
C ALA A 248 21.64 3.01 6.28
N TYR A 249 20.47 3.23 5.69
CA TYR A 249 19.18 3.09 6.37
C TYR A 249 18.42 1.90 5.79
N ILE A 250 17.74 1.15 6.65
CA ILE A 250 16.71 0.19 6.28
C ILE A 250 15.40 0.76 6.82
N ASN A 251 14.59 1.34 5.93
CA ASN A 251 13.34 2.01 6.29
C ASN A 251 12.20 1.00 6.18
N PHE A 252 11.44 0.79 7.24
CA PHE A 252 10.36 -0.18 7.28
C PHE A 252 9.01 0.47 6.98
N GLY A 253 8.19 -0.25 6.22
CA GLY A 253 6.92 0.25 5.75
C GLY A 253 5.93 -0.86 5.43
N THR A 254 4.85 -0.49 4.74
CA THR A 254 3.98 -1.46 4.06
C THR A 254 4.68 -2.02 2.83
N GLY A 255 4.15 -3.11 2.25
CA GLY A 255 4.71 -3.70 1.03
C GLY A 255 4.89 -2.66 -0.09
N VAL A 256 6.09 -2.54 -0.64
CA VAL A 256 6.41 -1.56 -1.68
C VAL A 256 5.62 -1.87 -2.96
N GLU A 257 4.86 -0.88 -3.42
CA GLU A 257 4.04 -1.00 -4.63
C GLU A 257 4.74 -0.34 -5.82
N LEU A 258 4.75 -1.04 -6.95
CA LEU A 258 5.02 -0.42 -8.22
C LEU A 258 3.80 0.41 -8.66
N ILE A 259 4.05 1.63 -9.13
CA ILE A 259 3.06 2.51 -9.74
C ILE A 259 3.58 3.01 -11.08
N LEU A 260 2.69 3.61 -11.87
CA LEU A 260 3.11 4.27 -13.11
C LEU A 260 4.21 5.31 -12.82
N ASN A 261 5.38 5.12 -13.44
CA ASN A 261 6.56 5.97 -13.30
C ASN A 261 7.08 6.09 -11.85
N GLY A 262 6.90 5.09 -10.99
CA GLY A 262 7.32 5.21 -9.60
C GLY A 262 7.12 4.00 -8.72
N ILE A 263 7.44 4.20 -7.45
CA ILE A 263 7.03 3.32 -6.37
C ILE A 263 6.27 4.11 -5.30
N ARG A 264 5.45 3.42 -4.51
CA ARG A 264 4.82 3.97 -3.31
C ARG A 264 4.80 2.96 -2.17
N TYR A 265 4.77 3.48 -0.95
CA TYR A 265 4.60 2.71 0.28
C TYR A 265 4.16 3.64 1.41
N VAL A 266 3.61 3.08 2.48
CA VAL A 266 3.41 3.80 3.73
C VAL A 266 4.59 3.53 4.64
N ASP A 267 5.26 4.59 5.05
CA ASP A 267 6.31 4.56 6.05
C ASP A 267 5.71 4.36 7.43
N LEU A 268 6.24 3.37 8.15
CA LEU A 268 5.81 3.01 9.50
C LEU A 268 6.72 3.61 10.57
N GLU A 269 7.64 4.49 10.15
CA GLU A 269 8.50 5.29 11.01
C GLU A 269 9.42 4.44 11.90
N ILE A 270 9.81 3.26 11.40
CA ILE A 270 10.84 2.40 11.99
C ILE A 270 12.01 2.34 11.03
N ASP A 271 13.20 2.63 11.56
CA ASP A 271 14.43 2.62 10.79
C ASP A 271 15.53 1.80 11.49
N LEU A 272 16.27 1.01 10.73
CA LEU A 272 17.57 0.49 11.18
C LEU A 272 18.68 1.30 10.52
N CYS A 273 19.56 1.85 11.35
CA CYS A 273 20.77 2.54 10.92
C CYS A 273 21.94 1.56 10.91
N VAL A 274 22.62 1.47 9.78
CA VAL A 274 23.89 0.75 9.62
C VAL A 274 25.01 1.79 9.50
N TYR A 275 25.86 1.88 10.52
CA TYR A 275 26.94 2.85 10.58
C TYR A 275 28.14 2.44 9.71
N PRO A 276 29.10 3.36 9.45
CA PRO A 276 30.30 3.04 8.67
C PRO A 276 31.16 1.90 9.22
N ASP A 277 31.09 1.63 10.53
CA ASP A 277 31.76 0.50 11.20
C ASP A 277 30.94 -0.81 11.13
N ASN A 278 29.84 -0.81 10.36
CA ASN A 278 28.85 -1.88 10.21
C ASN A 278 28.04 -2.19 11.48
N SER A 279 28.15 -1.39 12.54
CA SER A 279 27.24 -1.52 13.67
C SER A 279 25.81 -1.19 13.24
N VAL A 280 24.82 -1.88 13.83
CA VAL A 280 23.40 -1.70 13.53
C VAL A 280 22.67 -1.19 14.77
N LYS A 281 21.88 -0.13 14.61
CA LYS A 281 21.05 0.42 15.68
C LYS A 281 19.64 0.68 15.19
N MET A 282 18.66 0.29 15.99
CA MET A 282 17.26 0.64 15.75
C MET A 282 16.97 2.08 16.19
N VAL A 283 16.22 2.78 15.36
CA VAL A 283 15.74 4.13 15.59
C VAL A 283 14.22 4.12 15.47
N ASP A 284 13.55 4.76 16.42
CA ASP A 284 12.12 5.11 16.39
C ASP A 284 11.09 3.96 16.51
N GLU A 285 11.27 3.00 17.42
CA GLU A 285 10.23 2.00 17.71
C GLU A 285 8.93 2.59 18.31
N GLU A 286 9.04 3.67 19.11
CA GLU A 286 7.94 4.28 19.86
C GLU A 286 6.79 4.76 18.95
N LYS A 287 7.09 5.23 17.74
CA LYS A 287 6.08 5.78 16.82
C LYS A 287 5.12 4.71 16.30
N LEU A 288 5.62 3.50 16.01
CA LEU A 288 4.76 2.40 15.60
C LEU A 288 3.87 1.93 16.76
N GLU A 289 4.41 1.88 17.99
CA GLU A 289 3.63 1.55 19.19
C GLU A 289 2.52 2.57 19.43
N GLU A 290 2.82 3.86 19.28
CA GLU A 290 1.80 4.92 19.33
C GLU A 290 0.74 4.74 18.24
N ALA A 291 1.15 4.40 17.01
CA ALA A 291 0.23 4.17 15.91
C ALA A 291 -0.70 2.97 16.18
N LEU A 292 -0.18 1.93 16.83
CA LEU A 292 -0.96 0.78 17.27
C LEU A 292 -1.95 1.19 18.36
N ALA A 293 -1.50 1.91 19.39
CA ALA A 293 -2.35 2.39 20.48
C ALA A 293 -3.48 3.31 20.01
N LYS A 294 -3.21 4.17 19.02
CA LYS A 294 -4.21 5.05 18.38
C LYS A 294 -5.13 4.29 17.41
N GLY A 295 -4.83 3.02 17.11
CA GLY A 295 -5.58 2.20 16.16
C GLY A 295 -5.37 2.60 14.70
N THR A 296 -4.34 3.38 14.39
CA THR A 296 -3.92 3.76 13.03
C THR A 296 -3.43 2.54 12.26
N VAL A 297 -2.74 1.62 12.93
CA VAL A 297 -2.32 0.32 12.39
C VAL A 297 -3.04 -0.82 13.12
N SER A 298 -3.15 -1.98 12.49
CA SER A 298 -3.65 -3.20 13.12
C SER A 298 -2.53 -3.94 13.85
N GLU A 299 -2.88 -4.77 14.85
CA GLU A 299 -1.94 -5.69 15.48
C GLU A 299 -1.29 -6.64 14.46
N LYS A 300 -2.06 -7.03 13.45
CA LYS A 300 -1.58 -7.88 12.35
C LYS A 300 -0.42 -7.22 11.60
N LEU A 301 -0.59 -5.97 11.17
CA LEU A 301 0.46 -5.21 10.49
C LEU A 301 1.66 -4.98 11.40
N TYR A 302 1.42 -4.59 12.66
CA TYR A 302 2.46 -4.41 13.67
C TYR A 302 3.36 -5.66 13.78
N ASN A 303 2.74 -6.84 13.96
CA ASN A 303 3.46 -8.10 14.10
C ASN A 303 4.22 -8.50 12.82
N MET A 304 3.64 -8.27 11.64
CA MET A 304 4.32 -8.53 10.36
C MET A 304 5.62 -7.72 10.25
N VAL A 305 5.58 -6.44 10.60
CA VAL A 305 6.73 -5.52 10.50
C VAL A 305 7.76 -5.85 11.55
N LYS A 306 7.36 -6.06 12.81
CA LYS A 306 8.26 -6.48 13.89
C LYS A 306 8.99 -7.79 13.53
N GLY A 307 8.28 -8.77 12.98
CA GLY A 307 8.91 -10.01 12.50
C GLY A 307 9.95 -9.78 11.39
N LYS A 308 9.72 -8.82 10.50
CA LYS A 308 10.71 -8.42 9.46
C LYS A 308 11.92 -7.73 10.06
N VAL A 309 11.71 -6.83 11.01
CA VAL A 309 12.78 -6.13 11.74
C VAL A 309 13.67 -7.15 12.47
N ASP A 310 13.07 -8.05 13.26
CA ASP A 310 13.79 -9.06 14.03
C ASP A 310 14.57 -10.03 13.13
N SER A 311 13.97 -10.43 12.00
CA SER A 311 14.63 -11.25 10.98
C SER A 311 15.88 -10.59 10.43
N ILE A 312 15.84 -9.28 10.16
CA ILE A 312 17.00 -8.54 9.65
C ILE A 312 18.08 -8.42 10.73
N ILE A 313 17.72 -8.05 11.95
CA ILE A 313 18.68 -7.94 13.07
C ILE A 313 19.38 -9.28 13.33
N SER A 314 18.63 -10.39 13.30
CA SER A 314 19.19 -11.73 13.49
C SER A 314 20.19 -12.12 12.40
N LYS A 315 19.97 -11.70 11.15
CA LYS A 315 20.91 -11.93 10.04
C LYS A 315 22.13 -11.02 10.13
N SER A 316 21.97 -9.79 10.60
CA SER A 316 23.08 -8.85 10.79
C SER A 316 24.00 -9.22 11.95
N SER A 317 23.48 -9.91 12.97
CA SER A 317 24.28 -10.42 14.10
C SER A 317 25.03 -11.73 13.80
N LEU A 318 24.82 -12.31 12.62
CA LEU A 318 25.54 -13.46 12.08
C LEU A 318 26.72 -13.04 11.16
N ILE A 319 26.96 -11.74 11.00
CA ILE A 319 28.07 -11.14 10.24
C ILE A 319 29.07 -10.54 11.22
#